data_AF-A0A5K1GNB3-F1
#
_entry.id   AF-A0A5K1GNB3-F1
#
_cell.length_a   1.000
_cell.length_b   1.000
_cell.length_c   1.000
_cell.angle_alpha   90.00
_cell.angle_beta   90.00
_cell.angle_gamma   90.00
#
_symmetry.space_group_name_H-M   'P 1'
#
loop_
_entity.id
_entity.type
_entity.pdbx_description
1 polymer ?
#
loop_
_entity_poly.entity_id
_entity_poly.type
_entity_poly.pdbx_seq_one_letter_code
_entity_poly.pdbx_strand_id
1 'polypeptide(L)' 'LSSEIPKSLEKLQHIQVLDLSFNLLKGEIPSGGKFANLSAESFLGYYAPCGAPKFHVP' A
#
# COMPACT_ATOMS: atom_id res chain seq x y z
N LEU A 1 -3.92 16.34 7.69
CA LEU A 1 -3.25 15.04 7.51
C LEU A 1 -4.06 14.27 6.46
N SER A 2 -3.44 13.77 5.39
CA SER A 2 -4.16 12.89 4.44
C SER A 2 -4.10 11.46 4.97
N SER A 3 -5.21 10.73 4.83
CA SER A 3 -5.28 9.30 5.13
C SER A 3 -4.83 8.43 3.94
N GLU A 4 -4.22 9.01 2.90
CA GLU A 4 -3.80 8.28 1.70
C GLU A 4 -2.30 7.98 1.73
N ILE A 5 -1.89 6.87 1.09
CA ILE A 5 -0.47 6.57 0.85
C ILE A 5 0.05 7.54 -0.22
N PRO A 6 1.08 8.36 0.08
CA PRO A 6 1.65 9.25 -0.91
C PRO A 6 2.34 8.47 -2.04
N LYS A 7 1.99 8.78 -3.30
CA LYS A 7 2.63 8.19 -4.49
C LYS A 7 4.15 8.45 -4.55
N SER A 8 4.63 9.49 -3.88
CA SER A 8 6.06 9.78 -3.77
C SER A 8 6.87 8.65 -3.10
N LEU A 9 6.24 7.78 -2.30
CA LEU A 9 6.90 6.62 -1.69
C LEU A 9 7.40 5.60 -2.72
N GLU A 10 6.87 5.60 -3.95
CA GLU A 10 7.39 4.76 -5.05
C GLU A 10 8.85 5.07 -5.39
N LYS A 11 9.34 6.27 -5.06
CA LYS A 11 10.72 6.71 -5.34
C LYS A 11 11.76 6.18 -4.36
N LEU A 12 11.35 5.49 -3.28
CA LEU A 12 12.26 4.96 -2.27
C LEU A 12 12.98 3.71 -2.80
N GLN A 13 14.24 3.87 -3.18
CA GLN A 13 15.02 2.79 -3.82
C GLN A 13 15.65 1.83 -2.80
N HIS A 14 16.04 2.33 -1.62
CA HIS A 14 16.82 1.58 -0.63
C HIS A 14 16.00 1.05 0.54
N ILE A 15 14.67 1.17 0.49
CA ILE A 15 13.81 0.54 1.49
C ILE A 15 13.94 -0.98 1.41
N GLN A 16 14.19 -1.60 2.55
CA GLN A 16 14.24 -3.06 2.70
C GLN A 16 12.92 -3.60 3.26
N VAL A 17 12.35 -2.87 4.23
CA VAL A 17 11.07 -3.21 4.86
C VAL A 17 10.16 -1.98 4.81
N LEU A 18 8.92 -2.18 4.36
CA LEU A 18 7.86 -1.18 4.40
C LEU A 18 6.64 -1.85 5.03
N ASP A 19 6.35 -1.48 6.28
CA ASP A 19 5.20 -1.97 7.03
C ASP A 19 4.16 -0.84 7.13
N LEU A 20 2.99 -1.07 6.53
CA LEU A 20 1.86 -0.14 6.55
C LEU A 20 0.64 -0.75 7.25
N SER A 21 0.83 -1.90 7.92
CA SER A 21 -0.23 -2.63 8.60
C SER A 21 -0.86 -1.81 9.73
N PHE A 22 -2.12 -2.13 10.08
CA PHE A 22 -2.86 -1.55 11.20
C PHE A 22 -3.00 -0.01 11.21
N ASN A 23 -2.91 0.63 10.04
CA ASN A 23 -3.20 2.06 9.89
C ASN A 23 -4.62 2.30 9.36
N LEU A 24 -5.18 3.50 9.59
CA LEU A 24 -6.46 3.95 9.02
C LEU A 24 -6.28 4.58 7.63
N LEU A 25 -5.36 4.03 6.85
CA LEU A 25 -5.07 4.52 5.50
C LEU A 25 -6.17 4.04 4.53
N LYS A 26 -6.48 4.88 3.54
CA LYS A 26 -7.53 4.68 2.53
C LYS A 26 -7.07 5.17 1.16
N GLY A 27 -7.86 4.91 0.13
CA GLY A 27 -7.55 5.33 -1.25
C GLY A 27 -6.66 4.34 -1.99
N GLU A 28 -6.13 4.76 -3.13
CA GLU A 28 -5.36 3.90 -4.05
C GLU A 28 -4.01 3.50 -3.43
N ILE A 29 -3.69 2.21 -3.51
CA ILE A 29 -2.34 1.71 -3.19
C ILE A 29 -1.44 2.02 -4.39
N PRO A 30 -0.33 2.77 -4.21
CA PRO A 30 0.63 3.00 -5.28
C PRO A 30 1.10 1.68 -5.90
N SER A 31 1.40 1.67 -7.19
CA SER A 31 1.72 0.44 -7.93
C SER A 31 3.18 0.33 -8.34
N GLY A 32 3.94 1.42 -8.22
CA GLY A 32 5.36 1.49 -8.55
C GLY A 32 6.30 1.17 -7.39
N GLY A 33 7.60 1.12 -7.69
CA GLY A 33 8.66 0.91 -6.71
C GLY A 33 8.47 -0.37 -5.90
N LYS A 34 8.62 -0.29 -4.58
CA LYS A 34 8.48 -1.45 -3.68
C LYS A 34 7.06 -2.02 -3.65
N PHE A 35 6.03 -1.20 -3.87
CA PHE A 35 4.63 -1.63 -3.88
C PHE A 35 4.27 -2.57 -5.04
N ALA A 36 5.10 -2.61 -6.09
CA ALA A 36 4.97 -3.58 -7.17
C ALA A 36 5.16 -5.03 -6.66
N ASN A 37 6.05 -5.22 -5.68
CA ASN A 37 6.46 -6.51 -5.15
C ASN A 37 5.84 -6.86 -3.79
N LEU A 38 4.98 -6.00 -3.24
CA LEU A 38 4.27 -6.30 -2.00
C LEU A 38 3.14 -7.29 -2.26
N SER A 39 2.99 -8.24 -1.34
CA SER A 39 1.90 -9.21 -1.34
C SER A 39 0.65 -8.62 -0.64
N ALA A 40 -0.50 -9.28 -0.82
CA ALA A 40 -1.76 -8.86 -0.21
C ALA A 40 -1.67 -8.75 1.33
N GLU A 41 -0.86 -9.60 1.96
CA GLU A 41 -0.65 -9.62 3.41
C GLU A 41 -0.01 -8.33 3.94
N SER A 42 0.74 -7.61 3.09
CA SER A 42 1.31 -6.30 3.44
C SER A 42 0.25 -5.21 3.64
N PHE A 43 -1.00 -5.49 3.27
CA PHE A 43 -2.15 -4.59 3.36
C PHE A 43 -3.27 -5.15 4.25
N LEU A 44 -2.97 -6.14 5.10
CA LEU A 44 -3.93 -6.63 6.10
C LEU A 44 -4.39 -5.46 7.01
N GLY A 45 -5.71 -5.26 7.09
CA GLY A 45 -6.32 -4.13 7.82
C GLY A 45 -6.48 -2.84 7.02
N TYR A 46 -6.06 -2.81 5.75
CA TYR A 46 -6.27 -1.69 4.85
C TYR A 46 -7.69 -1.75 4.25
N TYR A 47 -8.57 -0.83 4.65
CA TYR A 47 -9.92 -0.73 4.08
C TYR A 47 -9.84 -0.03 2.72
N ALA A 48 -9.60 -0.80 1.66
CA ALA A 48 -9.59 -0.31 0.28
C ALA A 48 -10.95 -0.59 -0.39
N PRO A 49 -11.90 0.37 -0.40
CA PRO A 49 -13.19 0.17 -1.08
C PRO A 49 -13.06 -0.09 -2.60
N CYS A 50 -11.88 0.16 -3.17
CA CYS A 50 -11.48 -0.19 -4.52
C CYS A 50 -9.95 -0.41 -4.55
N GLY A 51 -9.50 -1.57 -4.05
CA GLY A 51 -8.09 -1.99 -4.10
C GLY A 51 -7.71 -2.57 -5.46
N ALA A 52 -6.42 -2.54 -5.80
CA ALA A 52 -5.94 -3.19 -7.03
C ALA A 52 -6.31 -4.70 -6.99
N PRO A 53 -6.84 -5.29 -8.09
CA PRO A 53 -7.35 -6.66 -8.10
C PRO A 53 -6.35 -7.71 -7.60
N LYS A 54 -5.05 -7.42 -7.76
CA LYS A 54 -3.95 -8.26 -7.31
C LYS A 54 -3.94 -8.53 -5.80
N PHE A 55 -4.57 -7.67 -5.00
CA PHE A 55 -4.54 -7.76 -3.54
C PHE A 55 -5.68 -8.58 -2.93
N HIS A 56 -6.68 -9.02 -3.72
CA HIS A 56 -7.81 -9.84 -3.24
C HIS A 56 -8.33 -9.42 -1.86
N VAL A 57 -8.44 -8.11 -1.63
CA VAL A 57 -8.94 -7.56 -0.37
C VAL A 57 -10.45 -7.84 -0.33
N PRO A 58 -11.00 -8.41 0.77
CA PRO A 58 -12.44 -8.67 0.90
C PRO A 58 -13.29 -7.41 0.76
#